data_AF-A0AAU7CLN6-F1
#
_entry.id   AF-A0AAU7CLN6-F1
#
_cell.length_a   1.000
_cell.length_b   1.000
_cell.length_c   1.000
_cell.angle_alpha   90.00
_cell.angle_beta   90.00
_cell.angle_gamma   90.00
#
_symmetry.space_group_name_H-M   'P 1'
#
loop_
_entity.id
_entity.type
_entity.pdbx_description
1 polymer ?
#
loop_
_entity_poly.entity_id
_entity_poly.type
_entity_poly.pdbx_seq_one_letter_code
_entity_poly.pdbx_strand_id
1 'polypeptide(L)'
;MAGQLRDRGVSLQSLRKVHKRLQTDLKTRHPFCRQEILTKHGQVFTLGLDDLGRSEMIEALTRQRVFPDILLPFLKRIDYNEATAMAQRWCIANLVVIDPAICLGKPIVEDIGIATAILAASYDANDNNTELVADLFRVHAKHVLAAVEFERSMAA
;
A
#
# COMPACT_ATOMS: atom_id res chain seq x y z
N MET A 1 5.32 0.53 -2.27
CA MET A 1 5.55 0.25 -3.72
C MET A 1 6.98 -0.16 -4.06
N ALA A 2 7.98 0.70 -3.87
CA ALA A 2 9.39 0.40 -4.20
C ALA A 2 9.98 -0.85 -3.52
N GLY A 3 9.66 -1.08 -2.23
CA GLY A 3 10.06 -2.29 -1.50
C GLY A 3 9.47 -3.56 -2.13
N GLN A 4 8.16 -3.57 -2.39
CA GLN A 4 7.48 -4.69 -3.04
C GLN A 4 8.04 -5.03 -4.43
N LEU A 5 8.56 -4.04 -5.17
CA LEU A 5 9.24 -4.27 -6.44
C LEU A 5 10.58 -4.98 -6.24
N ARG A 6 11.34 -4.59 -5.22
CA ARG A 6 12.60 -5.23 -4.86
C ARG A 6 12.38 -6.69 -4.41
N ASP A 7 11.36 -6.95 -3.60
CA ASP A 7 11.03 -8.32 -3.15
C ASP A 7 10.66 -9.24 -4.31
N ARG A 8 10.18 -8.68 -5.42
CA ARG A 8 9.88 -9.38 -6.68
C ARG A 8 11.05 -9.45 -7.66
N GLY A 9 12.28 -9.16 -7.20
CA GLY A 9 13.50 -9.33 -7.98
C GLY A 9 13.90 -8.13 -8.86
N VAL A 10 13.26 -6.96 -8.69
CA VAL A 10 13.69 -5.74 -9.41
C VAL A 10 14.99 -5.23 -8.82
N SER A 11 16.00 -5.09 -9.68
CA SER A 11 17.24 -4.44 -9.27
C SER A 11 16.98 -2.98 -8.88
N LEU A 12 17.63 -2.51 -7.82
CA LEU A 12 17.55 -1.09 -7.40
C LEU A 12 18.00 -0.12 -8.51
N GLN A 13 18.88 -0.58 -9.40
CA GLN A 13 19.35 0.19 -10.56
C GLN A 13 18.22 0.40 -11.57
N SER A 14 17.48 -0.66 -11.91
CA SER A 14 16.30 -0.59 -12.76
C SER A 14 15.24 0.32 -12.15
N LEU A 15 15.00 0.19 -10.85
CA LEU A 15 14.01 1.00 -10.14
C LEU A 15 14.34 2.51 -10.16
N ARG A 16 15.62 2.87 -10.01
CA ARG A 16 16.08 4.27 -10.14
C ARG A 16 15.89 4.82 -11.55
N LYS A 17 16.14 4.02 -12.59
CA LYS A 17 15.91 4.41 -13.99
C LYS A 17 14.43 4.65 -14.25
N VAL A 18 13.58 3.74 -13.80
CA VAL A 18 12.11 3.88 -13.89
C VAL A 18 11.66 5.15 -13.17
N HIS A 19 12.10 5.38 -11.93
CA HIS A 19 11.71 6.55 -11.16
C HIS A 19 12.04 7.85 -11.90
N LYS A 20 13.28 8.00 -12.40
CA LYS A 20 13.67 9.19 -13.17
C LYS A 20 12.83 9.38 -14.44
N ARG A 21 12.48 8.28 -15.12
CA ARG A 21 11.65 8.32 -16.32
C ARG A 21 10.25 8.82 -16.00
N LEU A 22 9.62 8.23 -14.99
CA LEU A 22 8.27 8.61 -14.56
C LEU A 22 8.21 10.04 -14.01
N GLN A 23 9.28 10.54 -13.39
CA GLN A 23 9.33 11.95 -12.98
C GLN A 23 9.18 12.91 -14.17
N THR A 24 9.82 12.58 -15.30
CA THR A 24 9.71 13.38 -16.53
C THR A 24 8.34 13.21 -17.18
N ASP A 25 7.88 11.97 -17.33
CA ASP A 25 6.63 11.65 -18.04
C ASP A 25 5.40 12.20 -17.31
N LEU A 26 5.35 12.07 -15.97
CA LEU A 26 4.23 12.52 -15.14
C LEU A 26 4.46 13.92 -14.52
N LYS A 27 5.59 14.56 -14.84
CA LYS A 27 5.97 15.91 -14.34
C LYS A 27 5.79 16.06 -12.82
N THR A 28 6.16 15.04 -12.06
CA THR A 28 6.00 15.02 -10.59
C THR A 28 7.29 14.58 -9.89
N ARG A 29 7.50 15.07 -8.68
CA ARG A 29 8.65 14.67 -7.85
C ARG A 29 8.52 13.24 -7.34
N HIS A 30 7.30 12.76 -7.10
CA HIS A 30 7.01 11.48 -6.45
C HIS A 30 6.13 10.59 -7.34
N PRO A 31 6.65 10.07 -8.47
CA PRO A 31 5.86 9.34 -9.45
C PRO A 31 5.24 8.06 -8.89
N PHE A 32 5.93 7.34 -8.01
CA PHE A 32 5.41 6.12 -7.38
C PHE A 32 4.24 6.36 -6.41
N CYS A 33 3.88 7.61 -6.13
CA CYS A 33 2.72 7.95 -5.33
C CYS A 33 1.47 8.22 -6.18
N ARG A 34 1.58 8.18 -7.52
CA ARG A 34 0.46 8.42 -8.44
C ARG A 34 -0.37 7.15 -8.64
N GLN A 35 -1.68 7.33 -8.78
CA GLN A 35 -2.65 6.26 -9.06
C GLN A 35 -2.41 5.57 -10.41
N GLU A 36 -1.80 6.28 -11.36
CA GLU A 36 -1.54 5.80 -12.72
C GLU A 36 -0.43 4.74 -12.79
N ILE A 37 0.38 4.55 -11.73
CA ILE A 37 1.50 3.60 -11.75
C ILE A 37 1.05 2.20 -11.34
N LEU A 38 1.36 1.22 -12.19
CA LEU A 38 1.05 -0.20 -12.01
C LEU A 38 2.33 -1.04 -11.98
N THR A 39 2.30 -2.24 -11.38
CA THR A 39 3.50 -3.11 -11.29
C THR A 39 3.19 -4.58 -11.48
N LYS A 40 4.06 -5.32 -12.18
CA LYS A 40 3.97 -6.79 -12.39
C LYS A 40 5.34 -7.41 -12.61
N HIS A 41 5.66 -8.53 -11.95
CA HIS A 41 6.89 -9.32 -12.20
C HIS A 41 8.16 -8.47 -12.38
N GLY A 42 8.24 -7.38 -11.62
CA GLY A 42 9.35 -6.45 -11.65
C GLY A 42 9.38 -5.40 -12.77
N GLN A 43 8.33 -5.34 -13.57
CA GLN A 43 8.07 -4.26 -14.51
C GLN A 43 7.13 -3.22 -13.89
N VAL A 44 7.31 -1.97 -14.29
CA VAL A 44 6.50 -0.83 -13.88
C VAL A 44 5.77 -0.32 -15.11
N PHE A 45 4.47 -0.09 -15.00
CA PHE A 45 3.62 0.36 -16.08
C PHE A 45 2.92 1.66 -15.69
N THR A 46 2.56 2.45 -16.68
CA THR A 46 1.71 3.63 -16.55
C THR A 46 0.39 3.37 -17.24
N LEU A 47 -0.72 3.55 -16.54
CA LEU A 47 -2.05 3.60 -17.13
C LEU A 47 -2.31 5.02 -17.62
N GLY A 48 -2.57 5.17 -18.91
CA GLY A 48 -2.95 6.42 -19.55
C GLY A 48 -4.14 6.23 -20.48
N LEU A 49 -4.44 7.28 -21.26
CA LEU A 49 -5.39 7.24 -22.36
C LEU A 49 -4.61 7.42 -23.66
N ASP A 50 -4.92 6.62 -24.68
CA ASP A 50 -4.41 6.83 -26.04
C ASP A 50 -5.08 8.05 -26.71
N ASP A 51 -4.62 8.41 -27.91
CA ASP A 51 -5.17 9.52 -28.70
C ASP A 51 -6.67 9.36 -29.04
N LEU A 52 -7.23 8.16 -28.83
CA LEU A 52 -8.63 7.81 -29.06
C LEU A 52 -9.43 7.68 -27.74
N GLY A 53 -8.82 8.05 -26.60
CA GLY A 53 -9.46 8.00 -25.28
C GLY A 53 -9.63 6.61 -24.71
N ARG A 54 -8.93 5.59 -25.25
CA ARG A 54 -8.94 4.22 -24.73
C ARG A 54 -7.84 4.03 -23.71
N SER A 55 -8.13 3.24 -22.67
CA SER A 55 -7.16 2.91 -21.63
C SER A 55 -5.96 2.18 -22.24
N GLU A 56 -4.80 2.84 -22.24
CA GLU A 56 -3.54 2.27 -22.72
C GLU A 56 -2.60 2.09 -21.54
N MET A 57 -1.95 0.93 -21.46
CA MET A 57 -0.92 0.68 -20.47
C MET A 57 0.43 0.52 -21.15
N ILE A 58 1.40 1.30 -20.71
CA ILE A 58 2.75 1.34 -21.27
C ILE A 58 3.75 0.91 -20.20
N GLU A 59 4.65 -0.01 -20.53
CA GLU A 59 5.77 -0.38 -19.65
C GLU A 59 6.84 0.72 -19.64
N ALA A 60 7.23 1.18 -18.45
CA ALA A 60 8.00 2.41 -18.25
C ALA A 60 9.45 2.36 -18.77
N LEU A 61 10.00 1.18 -19.05
CA LEU A 61 11.38 0.99 -19.52
C LEU A 61 11.47 0.77 -21.03
N THR A 62 10.64 -0.12 -21.55
CA THR A 62 10.61 -0.68 -22.91
C THR A 62 9.56 -0.01 -23.80
N ARG A 63 8.60 0.72 -23.20
CA ARG A 63 7.43 1.31 -23.88
C ARG A 63 6.50 0.30 -24.56
N GLN A 64 6.54 -0.96 -24.13
CA GLN A 64 5.61 -1.97 -24.65
C GLN A 64 4.20 -1.75 -24.11
N ARG A 65 3.20 -1.93 -24.97
CA ARG A 65 1.78 -1.86 -24.60
C ARG A 65 1.32 -3.17 -23.99
N VAL A 66 0.50 -3.14 -22.95
CA VAL A 66 0.07 -4.33 -22.21
C VAL A 66 -1.41 -4.26 -21.84
N PHE A 67 -2.07 -5.41 -21.67
CA PHE A 67 -3.50 -5.46 -21.34
C PHE A 67 -3.74 -5.28 -19.82
N PRO A 68 -4.71 -4.42 -19.41
CA PRO A 68 -4.93 -4.03 -18.02
C PRO A 68 -5.61 -5.07 -17.11
N ASP A 69 -6.41 -5.98 -17.64
CA ASP A 69 -7.30 -6.85 -16.86
C ASP A 69 -6.57 -7.81 -15.89
N ILE A 70 -5.28 -8.04 -16.09
CA ILE A 70 -4.47 -8.98 -15.28
C ILE A 70 -3.79 -8.27 -14.09
N LEU A 71 -3.80 -6.94 -14.03
CA LEU A 71 -2.97 -6.12 -13.13
C LEU A 71 -3.74 -5.34 -12.05
N LEU A 72 -5.04 -5.17 -12.26
CA LEU A 72 -5.95 -4.45 -11.37
C LEU A 72 -6.01 -4.96 -9.92
N PRO A 73 -5.84 -6.27 -9.60
CA PRO A 73 -5.91 -6.72 -8.20
C PRO A 73 -4.84 -6.14 -7.27
N PHE A 74 -3.67 -5.74 -7.81
CA PHE A 74 -2.58 -5.17 -7.01
C PHE A 74 -2.81 -3.70 -6.63
N LEU A 75 -3.63 -2.98 -7.38
CA LEU A 75 -4.03 -1.60 -7.10
C LEU A 75 -4.95 -1.48 -5.88
N LYS A 76 -5.59 -2.57 -5.47
CA LYS A 76 -6.55 -2.57 -4.33
C LYS A 76 -5.91 -2.33 -2.96
N ARG A 77 -4.59 -2.13 -2.86
CA ARG A 77 -3.88 -1.99 -1.58
C ARG A 77 -3.47 -0.55 -1.24
N ILE A 78 -3.65 0.41 -2.14
CA ILE A 78 -3.31 1.82 -1.88
C ILE A 78 -4.54 2.64 -2.19
N ASP A 79 -5.00 3.41 -1.20
CA ASP A 79 -6.05 4.39 -1.40
C ASP A 79 -5.42 5.68 -1.90
N TYR A 80 -6.03 6.24 -2.93
CA TYR A 80 -5.61 7.50 -3.53
C TYR A 80 -6.64 8.58 -3.21
N ASN A 81 -6.14 9.78 -2.93
CA ASN A 81 -6.99 10.94 -2.77
C ASN A 81 -7.54 11.36 -4.14
N GLU A 82 -8.86 11.42 -4.29
CA GLU A 82 -9.52 11.71 -5.58
C GLU A 82 -9.16 13.07 -6.17
N ALA A 83 -8.93 14.09 -5.33
CA ALA A 83 -8.63 15.45 -5.78
C ALA A 83 -7.19 15.61 -6.27
N THR A 84 -6.25 14.86 -5.71
CA THR A 84 -4.80 15.00 -6.01
C THR A 84 -4.24 13.82 -6.81
N ALA A 85 -4.99 12.72 -6.91
CA ALA A 85 -4.56 11.42 -7.44
C ALA A 85 -3.25 10.89 -6.79
N MET A 86 -3.00 11.30 -5.54
CA MET A 86 -1.83 10.90 -4.75
C MET A 86 -2.22 9.89 -3.67
N ALA A 87 -1.30 8.97 -3.35
CA ALA A 87 -1.50 7.99 -2.29
C ALA A 87 -1.80 8.67 -0.95
N GLN A 88 -2.94 8.32 -0.36
CA GLN A 88 -3.45 8.85 0.90
C GLN A 88 -3.25 7.85 2.04
N ARG A 89 -3.58 6.58 1.79
CA ARG A 89 -3.51 5.51 2.80
C ARG A 89 -2.98 4.24 2.15
N TRP A 90 -2.22 3.47 2.92
CA TRP A 90 -1.63 2.22 2.44
C TRP A 90 -2.05 1.05 3.31
N CYS A 91 -2.76 0.08 2.72
CA CYS A 91 -3.12 -1.17 3.37
C CYS A 91 -1.92 -2.13 3.35
N ILE A 92 -1.32 -2.33 4.52
CA ILE A 92 -0.10 -3.13 4.68
C ILE A 92 -0.40 -4.58 5.09
N ALA A 93 -1.51 -4.80 5.79
CA ALA A 93 -2.01 -6.14 6.13
C ALA A 93 -3.55 -6.14 6.22
N ASN A 94 -4.14 -7.29 6.52
CA ASN A 94 -5.58 -7.39 6.70
C ASN A 94 -6.04 -6.48 7.85
N LEU A 95 -6.96 -5.54 7.56
CA LEU A 95 -7.43 -4.52 8.51
C LEU A 95 -6.32 -3.64 9.11
N VAL A 96 -5.12 -3.59 8.53
CA VAL A 96 -4.03 -2.74 9.04
C VAL A 96 -3.55 -1.80 7.94
N VAL A 97 -3.61 -0.51 8.25
CA VAL A 97 -3.32 0.57 7.33
C VAL A 97 -2.30 1.54 7.91
N ILE A 98 -1.57 2.22 7.02
CA ILE A 98 -0.75 3.39 7.34
C ILE A 98 -1.45 4.61 6.77
N ASP A 99 -1.77 5.55 7.65
CA ASP A 99 -2.36 6.85 7.30
C ASP A 99 -1.51 7.97 7.92
N PRO A 100 -0.81 8.81 7.14
CA PRO A 100 0.02 9.88 7.69
C PRO A 100 -0.75 10.88 8.56
N ALA A 101 -2.06 11.03 8.35
CA ALA A 101 -2.90 11.95 9.12
C ALA A 101 -3.31 11.37 10.49
N ILE A 102 -3.18 10.06 10.70
CA ILE A 102 -3.59 9.37 11.93
C ILE A 102 -2.35 8.76 12.59
N CYS A 103 -2.20 8.97 13.91
CA CYS A 103 -1.08 8.44 14.68
C CYS A 103 0.31 8.72 14.05
N LEU A 104 0.45 9.80 13.29
CA LEU A 104 1.67 10.21 12.57
C LEU A 104 2.19 9.14 11.61
N GLY A 105 1.30 8.39 10.95
CA GLY A 105 1.68 7.35 9.98
C GLY A 105 2.18 6.05 10.62
N LYS A 106 1.93 5.83 11.92
CA LYS A 106 2.11 4.52 12.53
C LYS A 106 1.07 3.53 11.99
N PRO A 107 1.37 2.22 11.95
CA PRO A 107 0.37 1.21 11.64
C PRO A 107 -0.83 1.31 12.59
N ILE A 108 -2.02 1.38 12.02
CA ILE A 108 -3.29 1.44 12.73
C ILE A 108 -4.22 0.35 12.22
N VAL A 109 -5.14 -0.09 13.07
CA VAL A 109 -6.25 -0.92 12.60
C VAL A 109 -7.27 -0.05 11.86
N GLU A 110 -7.66 -0.51 10.69
CA GLU A 110 -8.66 0.08 9.81
C GLU A 110 -9.98 0.33 10.55
N ASP A 111 -10.71 1.37 10.15
CA ASP A 111 -11.97 1.86 10.74
C ASP A 111 -11.92 2.41 12.17
N ILE A 112 -11.05 1.90 13.04
CA ILE A 112 -10.97 2.31 14.46
C ILE A 112 -9.85 3.31 14.76
N GLY A 113 -8.80 3.37 13.91
CA GLY A 113 -7.72 4.35 14.06
C GLY A 113 -6.79 4.14 15.26
N ILE A 114 -6.85 2.96 15.90
CA ILE A 114 -6.00 2.61 17.04
C ILE A 114 -4.71 1.98 16.53
N ALA A 115 -3.57 2.40 17.09
CA ALA A 115 -2.26 1.85 16.73
C ALA A 115 -2.18 0.35 17.07
N THR A 116 -1.67 -0.46 16.14
CA THR A 116 -1.55 -1.91 16.30
C THR A 116 -0.72 -2.29 17.52
N ALA A 117 0.38 -1.55 17.76
CA ALA A 117 1.24 -1.74 18.93
C ALA A 117 0.50 -1.57 20.27
N ILE A 118 -0.52 -0.71 20.35
CA ILE A 118 -1.31 -0.51 21.58
C ILE A 118 -2.20 -1.72 21.85
N LEU A 119 -2.89 -2.22 20.83
CA LEU A 119 -3.75 -3.39 20.96
C LEU A 119 -2.93 -4.65 21.24
N ALA A 120 -1.80 -4.83 20.58
CA ALA A 120 -0.90 -5.95 20.82
C ALA A 120 -0.32 -5.93 22.24
N ALA A 121 0.20 -4.78 22.69
CA ALA A 121 0.71 -4.65 24.07
C ALA A 121 -0.39 -4.89 25.12
N SER A 122 -1.61 -4.40 24.86
CA SER A 122 -2.76 -4.64 25.75
C SER A 122 -3.16 -6.11 25.79
N TYR A 123 -3.11 -6.80 24.64
CA TYR A 123 -3.36 -8.24 24.56
C TYR A 123 -2.33 -9.05 25.35
N ASP A 124 -1.04 -8.76 25.18
CA ASP A 124 0.02 -9.46 25.90
C ASP A 124 -0.03 -9.17 27.42
N ALA A 125 -0.42 -7.95 27.81
CA ALA A 125 -0.57 -7.57 29.22
C ALA A 125 -1.80 -8.16 29.93
N ASN A 126 -2.81 -8.63 29.18
CA ASN A 126 -4.06 -9.19 29.70
C ASN A 126 -4.17 -10.69 29.41
N ASP A 127 -3.08 -11.43 29.65
CA ASP A 127 -3.01 -12.90 29.52
C ASP A 127 -3.46 -13.43 28.15
N ASN A 128 -3.20 -12.67 27.08
CA ASN A 128 -3.63 -13.03 25.72
C ASN A 128 -5.16 -13.16 25.57
N ASN A 129 -5.94 -12.39 26.34
CA ASN A 129 -7.40 -12.42 26.28
C ASN A 129 -7.94 -11.42 25.25
N THR A 130 -8.32 -11.91 24.07
CA THR A 130 -8.85 -11.07 22.98
C THR A 130 -10.16 -10.37 23.35
N GLU A 131 -11.11 -11.08 23.95
CA GLU A 131 -12.45 -10.53 24.23
C GLU A 131 -12.38 -9.42 25.28
N LEU A 132 -11.57 -9.61 26.32
CA LEU A 132 -11.35 -8.58 27.34
C LEU A 132 -10.78 -7.30 26.72
N VAL A 133 -9.77 -7.41 25.85
CA VAL A 133 -9.18 -6.24 25.19
C VAL A 133 -10.16 -5.60 24.20
N ALA A 134 -10.94 -6.41 23.48
CA ALA A 134 -11.98 -5.91 22.60
C ALA A 134 -13.00 -5.06 23.36
N ASP A 135 -13.46 -5.53 24.53
CA ASP A 135 -14.37 -4.80 25.40
C ASP A 135 -13.75 -3.52 25.97
N LEU A 136 -12.50 -3.58 26.44
CA LEU A 136 -11.78 -2.43 27.01
C LEU A 136 -11.67 -1.27 26.01
N PHE A 137 -11.39 -1.59 24.75
CA PHE A 137 -11.24 -0.59 23.68
C PHE A 137 -12.55 -0.33 22.92
N ARG A 138 -13.64 -1.03 23.25
CA ARG A 138 -14.94 -0.99 22.56
C ARG A 138 -14.81 -1.25 21.05
N VAL A 139 -14.06 -2.29 20.70
CA VAL A 139 -13.81 -2.73 19.33
C VAL A 139 -14.22 -4.18 19.16
N HIS A 140 -14.25 -4.68 17.93
CA HIS A 140 -14.46 -6.10 17.67
C HIS A 140 -13.19 -6.92 17.89
N ALA A 141 -13.32 -8.17 18.35
CA ALA A 141 -12.21 -9.11 18.53
C ALA A 141 -11.32 -9.26 17.27
N LYS A 142 -11.92 -9.21 16.07
CA LYS A 142 -11.18 -9.23 14.79
C LYS A 142 -10.13 -8.09 14.67
N HIS A 143 -10.39 -6.92 15.26
CA HIS A 143 -9.47 -5.78 15.24
C HIS A 143 -8.25 -6.04 16.12
N VAL A 144 -8.47 -6.62 17.30
CA VAL A 144 -7.41 -7.00 18.24
C VAL A 144 -6.54 -8.09 17.60
N LEU A 145 -7.15 -9.14 17.04
CA LEU A 145 -6.43 -10.23 16.38
C LEU A 145 -5.59 -9.74 15.20
N ALA A 146 -6.15 -8.87 14.35
CA ALA A 146 -5.42 -8.30 13.22
C ALA A 146 -4.20 -7.49 13.66
N ALA A 147 -4.33 -6.70 14.73
CA ALA A 147 -3.21 -5.96 15.31
C ALA A 147 -2.12 -6.89 15.87
N VAL A 148 -2.51 -7.92 16.62
CA VAL A 148 -1.58 -8.90 17.22
C VAL A 148 -0.84 -9.69 16.15
N GLU A 149 -1.56 -10.19 15.14
CA GLU A 149 -0.96 -10.93 14.02
C GLU A 149 0.07 -10.08 13.26
N PHE A 150 -0.28 -8.82 12.99
CA PHE A 150 0.61 -7.88 12.32
C PHE A 150 1.89 -7.62 13.14
N GLU A 151 1.77 -7.27 14.43
CA GLU A 151 2.93 -6.97 15.27
C GLU A 151 3.85 -8.19 15.44
N ARG A 152 3.27 -9.39 15.60
CA ARG A 152 4.06 -10.64 15.66
C ARG A 152 4.79 -10.94 14.36
N SER A 153 4.17 -10.66 13.21
CA SER A 153 4.81 -10.85 11.90
C SER A 153 6.01 -9.92 11.65
N MET A 154 6.06 -8.76 12.34
CA MET A 154 7.20 -7.84 12.26
C MET A 154 8.35 -8.21 13.21
N ALA A 155 8.07 -8.93 14.28
CA ALA A 155 9.06 -9.32 15.28
C ALA A 155 9.82 -10.62 14.94
N ALA A 156 9.33 -11.38 13.95
CA ALA A 156 9.92 -12.62 13.45
C ALA A 156 10.94 -12.37 12.32
#